data_AF-A0AAD4GIH8-F1
#
_entry.id   AF-A0AAD4GIH8-F1
#
_cell.length_a   1.000
_cell.length_b   1.000
_cell.length_c   1.000
_cell.angle_alpha   90.00
_cell.angle_beta   90.00
_cell.angle_gamma   90.00
#
_symmetry.space_group_name_H-M   'P 1'
#
loop_
_entity.id
_entity.type
_entity.pdbx_description
1 polymer ?
#
loop_
_entity_poly.entity_id
_entity_poly.type
_entity_poly.pdbx_seq_one_letter_code
_entity_poly.pdbx_strand_id
1 'polypeptide(L)'
;MRLVANLATGAISTLLLNTNIQPSSTDHCLSFIRALQYPYFDRQMVISDVTPADFSHIVFLSSEDKNCHLFAKLVYQPHTHRIITMAPYNIHECAIRHFGTCISKMLSMYQLDEDQHVTFKLHLNSAIHKGQTVVIPDFHLDLRSRSGVSLPRFPFWVGECGFTSGRSQMQMKLKSVAAIAPEMEVALMICIHDSKEESLSPRSHPLHSAPELHHAAFTPSHPPTNYIVPVVVEGIKWLDIKSITVSVFLRGSDGKFNFKDRGEVYAVGSLYPTLRMSNVNGLLDMATKHLLLRVIGMMELVPSADASTSVSRLRTASMTSSFPVWWQTLLEEFQTSLYDTAFSHYHAWRYHEDSD
;
A
#
# COMPACT_ATOMS: atom_id res chain seq x y z
N MET A 1 -28.97 -12.57 16.59
CA MET A 1 -29.72 -11.38 17.07
C MET A 1 -29.55 -10.31 16.00
N ARG A 2 -30.65 -9.73 15.49
CA ARG A 2 -30.72 -8.99 14.22
C ARG A 2 -29.97 -7.65 14.26
N LEU A 3 -29.17 -7.39 13.22
CA LEU A 3 -28.70 -6.05 12.88
C LEU A 3 -29.93 -5.25 12.41
N VAL A 4 -30.40 -4.28 13.21
CA VAL A 4 -31.37 -3.28 12.77
C VAL A 4 -30.60 -1.98 12.59
N ALA A 5 -30.34 -1.63 11.33
CA ALA A 5 -29.94 -0.27 10.97
C ALA A 5 -31.18 0.63 11.09
N ASN A 6 -31.34 1.31 12.21
CA ASN A 6 -32.30 2.40 12.30
C ASN A 6 -31.67 3.66 11.68
N LEU A 7 -31.94 3.84 10.39
CA LEU A 7 -31.92 5.14 9.72
C LEU A 7 -33.13 5.95 10.17
N ALA A 8 -33.07 6.61 11.33
CA ALA A 8 -33.93 7.74 11.65
C ALA A 8 -33.55 8.35 13.01
N THR A 9 -33.59 9.68 13.04
CA THR A 9 -33.50 10.58 14.21
C THR A 9 -32.11 10.86 14.77
N GLY A 10 -31.74 12.13 14.67
CA GLY A 10 -30.49 12.70 15.15
C GLY A 10 -30.35 12.58 16.66
N ALA A 11 -29.42 11.74 17.06
CA ALA A 11 -28.66 11.73 18.31
C ALA A 11 -27.77 10.48 18.23
N ILE A 12 -26.55 10.59 17.73
CA ILE A 12 -25.70 9.41 17.46
C ILE A 12 -24.48 9.47 18.37
N SER A 13 -24.64 8.92 19.57
CA SER A 13 -23.58 8.62 20.52
C SER A 13 -22.45 7.79 19.88
N THR A 14 -21.22 8.02 20.34
CA THR A 14 -20.00 7.24 20.12
C THR A 14 -20.26 5.73 20.29
N LEU A 15 -20.64 5.05 19.21
CA LEU A 15 -20.71 3.59 19.20
C LEU A 15 -19.29 3.05 19.00
N LEU A 16 -18.59 2.80 20.11
CA LEU A 16 -17.61 1.72 20.19
C LEU A 16 -18.36 0.43 19.84
N LEU A 17 -18.34 0.04 18.56
CA LEU A 17 -18.75 -1.30 18.16
C LEU A 17 -17.69 -2.28 18.67
N ASN A 18 -17.77 -2.65 19.94
CA ASN A 18 -17.18 -3.87 20.48
C ASN A 18 -17.92 -5.07 19.89
N THR A 19 -17.74 -5.30 18.59
CA THR A 19 -18.27 -6.49 17.94
C THR A 19 -17.32 -7.65 18.22
N ASN A 20 -17.70 -8.50 19.17
CA ASN A 20 -17.13 -9.83 19.24
C ASN A 20 -17.50 -10.58 17.96
N ILE A 21 -16.57 -10.66 17.01
CA ILE A 21 -16.72 -11.52 15.84
C ILE A 21 -16.56 -12.95 16.35
N GLN A 22 -17.68 -13.63 16.60
CA GLN A 22 -17.68 -15.08 16.75
C GLN A 22 -17.41 -15.68 15.34
N PRO A 23 -16.25 -16.33 15.09
CA PRO A 23 -15.78 -16.66 13.74
C PRO A 23 -16.53 -17.80 13.04
N SER A 24 -17.65 -18.27 13.58
CA SER A 24 -18.29 -19.52 13.14
C SER A 24 -19.22 -19.36 11.93
N SER A 25 -19.44 -18.16 11.42
CA SER A 25 -20.33 -17.91 10.28
C SER A 25 -19.68 -17.01 9.23
N THR A 26 -19.49 -17.57 8.03
CA THR A 26 -19.06 -16.85 6.81
C THR A 26 -19.93 -15.61 6.55
N ASP A 27 -21.22 -15.65 6.89
CA ASP A 27 -22.15 -14.54 6.69
C ASP A 27 -21.84 -13.34 7.61
N HIS A 28 -21.37 -13.59 8.83
CA HIS A 28 -20.91 -12.51 9.72
C HIS A 28 -19.64 -11.84 9.17
N CYS A 29 -18.66 -12.62 8.69
CA CYS A 29 -17.47 -12.06 8.04
C CYS A 29 -17.81 -11.26 6.78
N LEU A 30 -18.78 -11.72 5.96
CA LEU A 30 -19.20 -11.00 4.75
C LEU A 30 -19.95 -9.70 5.07
N SER A 31 -20.85 -9.69 6.06
CA SER A 31 -21.52 -8.45 6.50
C SER A 31 -20.53 -7.42 7.05
N PHE A 32 -19.50 -7.90 7.76
CA PHE A 32 -18.38 -7.09 8.21
C PHE A 32 -17.54 -6.53 7.05
N ILE A 33 -17.15 -7.37 6.08
CA ILE A 33 -16.41 -6.92 4.89
C ILE A 33 -17.23 -5.88 4.11
N ARG A 34 -18.57 -6.04 4.00
CA ARG A 34 -19.45 -5.04 3.38
C ARG A 34 -19.45 -3.70 4.12
N ALA A 35 -19.43 -3.70 5.45
CA ALA A 35 -19.29 -2.47 6.22
C ALA A 35 -17.94 -1.76 5.96
N LEU A 36 -16.90 -2.52 5.60
CA LEU A 36 -15.58 -2.00 5.24
C LEU A 36 -15.42 -1.62 3.76
N GLN A 37 -16.40 -1.94 2.90
CA GLN A 37 -16.46 -1.44 1.52
C GLN A 37 -16.81 0.06 1.48
N TYR A 38 -17.40 0.59 2.55
CA TYR A 38 -17.72 2.01 2.66
C TYR A 38 -17.20 2.53 3.99
N PRO A 39 -15.88 2.63 4.19
CA PRO A 39 -15.35 3.17 5.42
C PRO A 39 -15.89 4.58 5.58
N TYR A 40 -16.60 4.82 6.68
CA TYR A 40 -16.81 6.18 7.13
C TYR A 40 -15.42 6.77 7.38
N PHE A 41 -15.02 7.75 6.57
CA PHE A 41 -13.70 8.42 6.64
C PHE A 41 -13.40 9.01 8.03
N ASP A 42 -14.43 9.09 8.88
CA ASP A 42 -14.42 9.81 10.15
C ASP A 42 -14.18 8.91 11.37
N ARG A 43 -14.07 7.58 11.19
CA ARG A 43 -13.96 6.65 12.34
C ARG A 43 -12.95 5.53 12.09
N GLN A 44 -11.92 5.47 12.92
CA GLN A 44 -11.14 4.24 13.09
C GLN A 44 -12.02 3.21 13.79
N MET A 45 -12.24 2.06 13.15
CA MET A 45 -12.89 0.94 13.84
C MET A 45 -11.80 0.06 14.43
N VAL A 46 -11.87 -0.18 15.73
CA VAL A 46 -11.00 -1.14 16.42
C VAL A 46 -11.83 -2.36 16.76
N ILE A 47 -11.37 -3.51 16.30
CA ILE A 47 -11.99 -4.81 16.56
C ILE A 47 -11.02 -5.54 17.46
N SER A 48 -11.51 -6.01 18.61
CA SER A 48 -10.71 -6.75 19.59
C SER A 48 -10.93 -8.26 19.45
N ASP A 49 -10.10 -9.02 20.14
CA ASP A 49 -10.19 -10.48 20.24
C ASP A 49 -10.12 -11.23 18.90
N VAL A 50 -9.39 -10.66 17.93
CA VAL A 50 -9.15 -11.26 16.62
C VAL A 50 -7.90 -12.12 16.67
N THR A 51 -8.05 -13.43 16.43
CA THR A 51 -6.89 -14.32 16.29
C THR A 51 -6.20 -14.13 14.93
N PRO A 52 -4.92 -14.53 14.77
CA PRO A 52 -4.27 -14.51 13.48
C PRO A 52 -5.03 -15.31 12.41
N ALA A 53 -5.72 -16.39 12.82
CA ALA A 53 -6.54 -17.21 11.92
C ALA A 53 -7.79 -16.44 11.44
N ASP A 54 -8.48 -15.74 12.35
CA ASP A 54 -9.65 -14.92 12.00
C ASP A 54 -9.26 -13.79 11.05
N PHE A 55 -8.16 -13.11 11.35
CA PHE A 55 -7.63 -12.06 10.49
C PHE A 55 -7.28 -12.60 9.09
N SER A 56 -6.62 -13.75 9.02
CA SER A 56 -6.27 -14.42 7.75
C SER A 56 -7.52 -14.76 6.96
N HIS A 57 -8.57 -15.24 7.63
CA HIS A 57 -9.84 -15.59 7.00
C HIS A 57 -10.55 -14.35 6.45
N ILE A 58 -10.55 -13.23 7.19
CA ILE A 58 -11.10 -11.94 6.72
C ILE A 58 -10.37 -11.46 5.47
N VAL A 59 -9.03 -11.46 5.49
CA VAL A 59 -8.22 -11.06 4.32
C VAL A 59 -8.45 -12.00 3.15
N PHE A 60 -8.51 -13.32 3.39
CA PHE A 60 -8.78 -14.30 2.34
C PHE A 60 -10.13 -14.05 1.67
N LEU A 61 -11.21 -13.92 2.44
CA LEU A 61 -12.55 -13.64 1.92
C LEU A 61 -12.60 -12.35 1.11
N SER A 62 -11.89 -11.31 1.56
CA SER A 62 -11.79 -10.05 0.83
C SER A 62 -10.99 -10.14 -0.47
N SER A 63 -10.11 -11.13 -0.60
CA SER A 63 -9.25 -11.31 -1.78
C SER A 63 -9.85 -12.23 -2.85
N GLU A 64 -10.78 -13.13 -2.46
CA GLU A 64 -11.44 -14.09 -3.36
C GLU A 64 -12.77 -13.54 -3.93
N ASP A 65 -13.53 -12.79 -3.13
CA ASP A 65 -14.77 -12.18 -3.62
C ASP A 65 -14.44 -10.96 -4.48
N LYS A 66 -14.53 -11.12 -5.81
CA LYS A 66 -14.31 -10.04 -6.78
C LYS A 66 -15.29 -8.87 -6.63
N ASN A 67 -16.39 -9.04 -5.89
CA ASN A 67 -17.32 -7.97 -5.56
C ASN A 67 -17.00 -7.29 -4.23
N CYS A 68 -16.06 -7.83 -3.44
CA CYS A 68 -15.55 -7.21 -2.22
C CYS A 68 -14.29 -6.39 -2.49
N HIS A 69 -14.47 -5.15 -2.94
CA HIS A 69 -13.40 -4.16 -2.85
C HIS A 69 -13.35 -3.62 -1.42
N LEU A 70 -12.42 -4.12 -0.59
CA LEU A 70 -12.12 -3.46 0.68
C LEU A 70 -11.53 -2.09 0.39
N PHE A 71 -12.27 -1.03 0.74
CA PHE A 71 -11.77 0.33 0.71
C PHE A 71 -11.03 0.66 2.01
N ALA A 72 -11.31 -0.04 3.12
CA ALA A 72 -10.58 0.16 4.38
C ALA A 72 -9.25 -0.61 4.41
N LYS A 73 -8.17 0.06 4.83
CA LYS A 73 -6.92 -0.56 5.23
C LYS A 73 -7.12 -1.29 6.56
N LEU A 74 -6.77 -2.57 6.58
CA LEU A 74 -6.80 -3.41 7.78
C LEU A 74 -5.41 -3.53 8.37
N VAL A 75 -5.24 -3.08 9.61
CA VAL A 75 -3.99 -3.19 10.37
C VAL A 75 -4.20 -4.17 11.51
N TYR A 76 -3.68 -5.39 11.36
CA TYR A 76 -3.68 -6.36 12.45
C TYR A 76 -2.53 -6.09 13.43
N GLN A 77 -2.84 -6.06 14.72
CA GLN A 77 -1.91 -5.92 15.83
C GLN A 77 -1.89 -7.24 16.63
N PRO A 78 -0.95 -8.16 16.34
CA PRO A 78 -0.93 -9.50 16.94
C PRO A 78 -0.80 -9.47 18.46
N HIS A 79 -0.01 -8.54 19.00
CA HIS A 79 0.24 -8.43 20.45
C HIS A 79 -0.99 -8.04 21.26
N THR A 80 -1.95 -7.37 20.63
CA THR A 80 -3.18 -6.90 21.27
C THR A 80 -4.41 -7.61 20.73
N HIS A 81 -4.25 -8.59 19.84
CA HIS A 81 -5.35 -9.29 19.14
C HIS A 81 -6.37 -8.33 18.54
N ARG A 82 -5.90 -7.25 17.90
CA ARG A 82 -6.77 -6.20 17.35
C ARG A 82 -6.65 -6.04 15.84
N ILE A 83 -7.75 -5.73 15.18
CA ILE A 83 -7.75 -5.14 13.84
C ILE A 83 -8.11 -3.67 13.98
N ILE A 84 -7.32 -2.79 13.40
CA ILE A 84 -7.67 -1.39 13.20
C ILE A 84 -8.04 -1.21 11.74
N THR A 85 -9.23 -0.70 11.46
CA THR A 85 -9.65 -0.37 10.10
C THR A 85 -9.60 1.13 9.92
N MET A 86 -8.92 1.58 8.88
CA MET A 86 -8.81 3.00 8.54
C MET A 86 -9.10 3.18 7.05
N ALA A 87 -9.78 4.27 6.68
CA ALA A 87 -9.77 4.68 5.28
C ALA A 87 -8.32 4.99 4.90
N PRO A 88 -7.74 4.33 3.89
CA PRO A 88 -6.41 4.68 3.45
C PRO A 88 -6.50 6.07 2.81
N TYR A 89 -5.61 6.96 3.23
CA TYR A 89 -5.56 8.29 2.64
C TYR A 89 -5.25 8.19 1.15
N ASN A 90 -5.93 8.99 0.32
CA ASN A 90 -5.74 8.96 -1.14
C ASN A 90 -4.27 9.16 -1.52
N ILE A 91 -3.55 10.01 -0.78
CA ILE A 91 -2.12 10.23 -0.97
C ILE A 91 -1.28 8.95 -0.73
N HIS A 92 -1.68 8.08 0.19
CA HIS A 92 -1.01 6.80 0.47
C HIS A 92 -1.27 5.78 -0.66
N GLU A 93 -2.53 5.65 -1.09
CA GLU A 93 -2.95 4.71 -2.15
C GLU A 93 -2.42 5.11 -3.54
N CYS A 94 -2.29 6.41 -3.81
CA CYS A 94 -1.71 6.94 -5.03
C CYS A 94 -0.34 6.31 -5.32
N ALA A 95 0.55 6.32 -4.32
CA ALA A 95 1.89 5.78 -4.47
C ALA A 95 1.88 4.27 -4.77
N ILE A 96 1.02 3.52 -4.07
CA ILE A 96 0.89 2.07 -4.24
C ILE A 96 0.38 1.75 -5.65
N ARG A 97 -0.66 2.44 -6.11
CA ARG A 97 -1.22 2.27 -7.45
C ARG A 97 -0.21 2.60 -8.54
N HIS A 98 0.54 3.68 -8.37
CA HIS A 98 1.57 4.08 -9.33
C HIS A 98 2.64 2.99 -9.50
N PHE A 99 3.19 2.49 -8.40
CA PHE A 99 4.17 1.40 -8.47
C PHE A 99 3.57 0.09 -8.97
N GLY A 100 2.31 -0.19 -8.66
CA GLY A 100 1.56 -1.31 -9.25
C GLY A 100 1.51 -1.22 -10.77
N THR A 101 1.14 -0.05 -11.32
CA THR A 101 1.14 0.20 -12.78
C THR A 101 2.55 0.08 -13.37
N CYS A 102 3.58 0.61 -12.71
CA CYS A 102 4.97 0.48 -13.17
C CYS A 102 5.43 -0.99 -13.23
N ILE A 103 5.08 -1.79 -12.21
CA ILE A 103 5.37 -3.23 -12.18
C ILE A 103 4.63 -3.94 -13.31
N SER A 104 3.33 -3.69 -13.50
CA SER A 104 2.56 -4.30 -14.60
C SER A 104 3.15 -3.94 -15.96
N LYS A 105 3.56 -2.68 -16.16
CA LYS A 105 4.20 -2.24 -17.40
C LYS A 105 5.58 -2.86 -17.62
N MET A 106 6.36 -3.04 -16.54
CA MET A 106 7.62 -3.77 -16.58
C MET A 106 7.40 -5.23 -17.02
N LEU A 107 6.44 -5.93 -16.43
CA LEU A 107 6.14 -7.31 -16.80
C LEU A 107 5.73 -7.43 -18.27
N SER A 108 4.88 -6.52 -18.75
CA SER A 108 4.46 -6.49 -20.16
C SER A 108 5.61 -6.14 -21.11
N MET A 109 6.46 -5.17 -20.74
CA MET A 109 7.66 -4.79 -21.52
C MET A 109 8.58 -5.99 -21.78
N TYR A 110 8.72 -6.90 -20.81
CA TYR A 110 9.52 -8.11 -20.95
C TYR A 110 8.69 -9.36 -21.33
N GLN A 111 7.44 -9.19 -21.74
CA GLN A 111 6.53 -10.28 -22.16
C GLN A 111 6.45 -11.41 -21.12
N LEU A 112 6.27 -11.03 -19.85
CA LEU A 112 6.17 -11.93 -18.70
C LEU A 112 4.74 -12.11 -18.18
N ASP A 113 3.81 -11.29 -18.65
CA ASP A 113 2.37 -11.32 -18.35
C ASP A 113 1.67 -12.55 -18.97
N GLU A 114 2.06 -12.93 -20.19
CA GLU A 114 1.49 -14.06 -20.93
C GLU A 114 2.39 -15.32 -20.92
N ASP A 115 3.43 -15.34 -20.10
CA ASP A 115 4.41 -16.42 -20.10
C ASP A 115 3.80 -17.77 -19.66
N GLN A 116 4.20 -18.84 -20.35
CA GLN A 116 3.68 -20.20 -20.12
C GLN A 116 4.43 -20.97 -19.02
N HIS A 117 5.58 -20.47 -18.57
CA HIS A 117 6.44 -21.12 -17.57
C HIS A 117 6.36 -20.42 -16.21
N VAL A 118 6.09 -19.11 -16.17
CA VAL A 118 5.95 -18.35 -14.93
C VAL A 118 4.59 -17.65 -14.82
N THR A 119 4.19 -17.33 -13.60
CA THR A 119 3.09 -16.39 -13.33
C THR A 119 3.53 -15.36 -12.33
N PHE A 120 3.01 -14.15 -12.55
CA PHE A 120 3.14 -13.04 -11.64
C PHE A 120 1.77 -12.68 -11.08
N LYS A 121 1.70 -12.42 -9.77
CA LYS A 121 0.48 -11.88 -9.16
C LYS A 121 0.86 -10.72 -8.25
N LEU A 122 0.44 -9.52 -8.64
CA LEU A 122 0.52 -8.35 -7.79
C LEU A 122 -0.64 -8.40 -6.79
N HIS A 123 -0.30 -8.28 -5.52
CA HIS A 123 -1.23 -8.28 -4.42
C HIS A 123 -1.17 -6.92 -3.70
N LEU A 124 -2.33 -6.33 -3.45
CA LEU A 124 -2.47 -5.12 -2.64
C LEU A 124 -3.08 -5.52 -1.29
N ASN A 125 -2.56 -4.97 -0.19
CA ASN A 125 -3.07 -5.19 1.16
C ASN A 125 -3.34 -6.68 1.51
N SER A 126 -2.50 -7.58 1.00
CA SER A 126 -2.69 -9.03 1.14
C SER A 126 -1.66 -9.63 2.10
N ALA A 127 -2.11 -10.56 2.93
CA ALA A 127 -1.30 -11.17 3.97
C ALA A 127 -0.30 -12.21 3.42
N ILE A 128 0.90 -12.19 3.99
CA ILE A 128 1.97 -13.17 3.79
C ILE A 128 2.09 -13.98 5.08
N HIS A 129 2.06 -15.31 4.94
CA HIS A 129 2.02 -16.23 6.08
C HIS A 129 3.22 -17.16 6.07
N LYS A 130 3.78 -17.42 7.27
CA LYS A 130 4.69 -18.54 7.52
C LYS A 130 4.53 -19.05 8.94
N GLY A 131 4.02 -20.26 9.08
CA GLY A 131 3.61 -20.79 10.38
C GLY A 131 2.59 -19.86 11.03
N GLN A 132 2.89 -19.39 12.25
CA GLN A 132 2.02 -18.46 13.01
C GLN A 132 2.28 -16.97 12.71
N THR A 133 3.31 -16.65 11.90
CA THR A 133 3.63 -15.26 11.58
C THR A 133 2.83 -14.78 10.39
N VAL A 134 2.18 -13.62 10.54
CA VAL A 134 1.38 -12.96 9.50
C VAL A 134 1.88 -11.52 9.36
N VAL A 135 2.17 -11.11 8.12
CA VAL A 135 2.55 -9.73 7.80
C VAL A 135 1.78 -9.28 6.56
N ILE A 136 1.26 -8.05 6.56
CA ILE A 136 0.36 -7.55 5.49
C ILE A 136 1.00 -6.35 4.83
N PRO A 137 1.90 -6.50 3.85
CA PRO A 137 2.45 -5.34 3.18
C PRO A 137 1.39 -4.57 2.40
N ASP A 138 1.67 -3.30 2.14
CA ASP A 138 0.78 -2.46 1.33
C ASP A 138 0.67 -3.01 -0.10
N PHE A 139 1.78 -3.53 -0.64
CA PHE A 139 1.74 -4.40 -1.83
C PHE A 139 2.87 -5.44 -1.84
N HIS A 140 2.67 -6.52 -2.58
CA HIS A 140 3.74 -7.45 -2.94
C HIS A 140 3.53 -8.10 -4.31
N LEU A 141 4.61 -8.43 -5.00
CA LEU A 141 4.62 -9.17 -6.26
C LEU A 141 5.05 -10.61 -6.00
N ASP A 142 4.15 -11.56 -6.21
CA ASP A 142 4.45 -12.99 -6.18
C ASP A 142 4.96 -13.46 -7.54
N LEU A 143 5.98 -14.31 -7.52
CA LEU A 143 6.47 -15.06 -8.66
C LEU A 143 6.23 -16.55 -8.43
N ARG A 144 5.64 -17.26 -9.41
CA ARG A 144 5.42 -18.71 -9.34
C ARG A 144 5.81 -19.39 -10.63
N SER A 145 6.26 -20.65 -10.51
CA SER A 145 6.38 -21.53 -11.66
C SER A 145 5.03 -22.13 -12.04
N ARG A 146 4.75 -22.23 -13.34
CA ARG A 146 3.61 -22.99 -13.89
C ARG A 146 3.94 -24.48 -14.11
N SER A 147 5.21 -24.87 -14.07
CA SER A 147 5.68 -26.21 -14.46
C SER A 147 5.37 -27.33 -13.45
N GLY A 148 4.45 -27.13 -12.50
CA GLY A 148 4.07 -28.14 -11.51
C GLY A 148 5.14 -28.45 -10.45
N VAL A 149 6.37 -27.97 -10.61
CA VAL A 149 7.39 -27.94 -9.55
C VAL A 149 6.86 -26.99 -8.47
N SER A 150 6.56 -27.54 -7.30
CA SER A 150 6.06 -26.79 -6.14
C SER A 150 7.17 -25.89 -5.57
N LEU A 151 7.55 -24.86 -6.32
CA LEU A 151 8.26 -23.74 -5.74
C LEU A 151 7.27 -23.06 -4.81
N PRO A 152 7.60 -22.89 -3.53
CA PRO A 152 6.69 -22.26 -2.62
C PRO A 152 6.38 -20.84 -3.08
N ARG A 153 5.16 -20.39 -2.80
CA ARG A 153 4.70 -19.04 -3.10
C ARG A 153 5.51 -18.06 -2.27
N PHE A 154 6.29 -17.20 -2.93
CA PHE A 154 7.06 -16.19 -2.22
C PHE A 154 6.91 -14.81 -2.85
N PRO A 155 6.81 -13.77 -2.00
CA PRO A 155 6.83 -12.39 -2.47
C PRO A 155 8.25 -12.04 -2.94
N PHE A 156 8.42 -11.81 -4.23
CA PHE A 156 9.69 -11.37 -4.82
C PHE A 156 9.97 -9.91 -4.49
N TRP A 157 8.94 -9.06 -4.62
CA TRP A 157 8.99 -7.63 -4.36
C TRP A 157 7.96 -7.28 -3.30
N VAL A 158 8.33 -6.52 -2.28
CA VAL A 158 7.42 -6.04 -1.23
C VAL A 158 7.51 -4.53 -1.10
N GLY A 159 6.38 -3.87 -0.88
CA GLY A 159 6.33 -2.41 -0.73
C GLY A 159 5.53 -1.95 0.48
N GLU A 160 6.00 -0.86 1.08
CA GLU A 160 5.32 -0.10 2.14
C GLU A 160 5.25 1.37 1.76
N CYS A 161 4.12 2.00 2.04
CA CYS A 161 3.92 3.43 1.93
C CYS A 161 3.44 3.98 3.28
N GLY A 162 4.00 5.11 3.72
CA GLY A 162 3.68 5.71 5.00
C GLY A 162 3.42 7.19 4.83
N PHE A 163 2.19 7.62 5.13
CA PHE A 163 1.78 9.03 5.23
C PHE A 163 1.61 9.49 6.68
N THR A 164 1.10 8.60 7.54
CA THR A 164 1.02 8.79 9.00
C THR A 164 1.87 7.79 9.79
N SER A 165 2.35 6.74 9.12
CA SER A 165 3.21 5.71 9.71
C SER A 165 4.67 6.15 9.73
N GLY A 166 5.34 5.96 10.87
CA GLY A 166 6.76 6.27 11.00
C GLY A 166 7.64 5.32 10.19
N ARG A 167 8.76 5.82 9.67
CA ARG A 167 9.77 5.04 8.92
C ARG A 167 10.16 3.74 9.65
N SER A 168 10.36 3.81 10.96
CA SER A 168 10.75 2.64 11.78
C SER A 168 9.69 1.55 11.77
N GLN A 169 8.40 1.89 11.73
CA GLN A 169 7.31 0.89 11.67
C GLN A 169 7.32 0.18 10.31
N MET A 170 7.43 0.92 9.21
CA MET A 170 7.56 0.33 7.87
C MET A 170 8.81 -0.55 7.77
N GLN A 171 9.96 -0.09 8.28
CA GLN A 171 11.17 -0.90 8.31
C GLN A 171 11.02 -2.18 9.15
N MET A 172 10.35 -2.13 10.30
CA MET A 172 10.07 -3.34 11.10
C MET A 172 9.19 -4.31 10.31
N LYS A 173 8.17 -3.81 9.62
CA LYS A 173 7.28 -4.62 8.79
C LYS A 173 8.02 -5.29 7.64
N LEU A 174 8.84 -4.55 6.89
CA LEU A 174 9.70 -5.09 5.82
C LEU A 174 10.71 -6.11 6.36
N LYS A 175 11.30 -5.89 7.53
CA LYS A 175 12.17 -6.87 8.21
C LYS A 175 11.41 -8.16 8.55
N SER A 176 10.18 -8.04 9.05
CA SER A 176 9.34 -9.21 9.35
C SER A 176 9.01 -9.99 8.07
N VAL A 177 8.72 -9.33 6.95
CA VAL A 177 8.51 -10.01 5.66
C VAL A 177 9.79 -10.71 5.21
N ALA A 178 10.94 -10.03 5.22
CA ALA A 178 12.23 -10.63 4.85
C ALA A 178 12.58 -11.87 5.69
N ALA A 179 12.21 -11.88 6.97
CA ALA A 179 12.46 -13.02 7.87
C ALA A 179 11.60 -14.25 7.50
N ILE A 180 10.37 -14.03 7.04
CA ILE A 180 9.47 -15.14 6.67
C ILE A 180 9.61 -15.54 5.20
N ALA A 181 9.97 -14.63 4.30
CA ALA A 181 10.18 -14.84 2.87
C ALA A 181 11.66 -14.64 2.50
N PRO A 182 12.53 -15.65 2.73
CA PRO A 182 13.94 -15.54 2.41
C PRO A 182 14.23 -15.38 0.91
N GLU A 183 13.25 -15.60 0.02
CA GLU A 183 13.32 -15.42 -1.42
C GLU A 183 12.95 -14.01 -1.89
N MET A 184 12.53 -13.13 -0.96
CA MET A 184 12.31 -11.72 -1.27
C MET A 184 13.62 -11.10 -1.77
N GLU A 185 13.58 -10.38 -2.88
CA GLU A 185 14.76 -9.77 -3.50
C GLU A 185 14.72 -8.24 -3.44
N VAL A 186 13.52 -7.66 -3.34
CA VAL A 186 13.32 -6.21 -3.40
C VAL A 186 12.36 -5.75 -2.30
N ALA A 187 12.76 -4.70 -1.58
CA ALA A 187 11.88 -3.96 -0.69
C ALA A 187 11.81 -2.49 -1.12
N LEU A 188 10.59 -1.97 -1.25
CA LEU A 188 10.30 -0.56 -1.51
C LEU A 188 9.69 0.07 -0.27
N MET A 189 10.12 1.28 0.07
CA MET A 189 9.53 2.07 1.14
C MET A 189 9.34 3.51 0.68
N ILE A 190 8.11 4.00 0.78
CA ILE A 190 7.73 5.36 0.39
C ILE A 190 7.34 6.11 1.66
N CYS A 191 8.10 7.15 2.02
CA CYS A 191 7.83 7.97 3.20
C CYS A 191 7.29 9.32 2.73
N ILE A 192 6.05 9.62 3.06
CA ILE A 192 5.36 10.89 2.83
C ILE A 192 5.27 11.59 4.19
N HIS A 193 5.94 12.72 4.32
CA HIS A 193 5.99 13.48 5.57
C HIS A 193 5.13 14.73 5.45
N ASP A 194 4.11 14.81 6.30
CA ASP A 194 3.31 16.00 6.54
C ASP A 194 4.11 17.05 7.34
N SER A 195 4.03 18.30 6.89
CA SER A 195 4.49 19.50 7.59
C SER A 195 3.50 19.80 8.72
N LYS A 196 3.54 18.99 9.80
CA LYS A 196 2.74 19.24 11.00
C LYS A 196 3.16 20.55 11.69
N GLU A 197 2.77 21.68 11.12
CA GLU A 197 2.76 22.98 11.77
C GLU A 197 1.34 23.23 12.27
N GLU A 198 1.18 23.07 13.59
CA GLU A 198 0.02 23.43 14.41
C GLU A 198 -1.23 22.54 14.30
N SER A 199 -1.94 22.42 15.43
CA SER A 199 -3.24 21.77 15.52
C SER A 199 -4.21 22.42 14.53
N LEU A 200 -4.97 21.60 13.80
CA LEU A 200 -6.12 22.07 13.01
C LEU A 200 -6.93 23.08 13.83
N SER A 201 -7.44 24.12 13.16
CA SER A 201 -8.15 25.23 13.82
C SER A 201 -9.18 24.72 14.84
N PRO A 202 -9.32 25.38 16.01
CA PRO A 202 -10.27 24.97 17.03
C PRO A 202 -11.71 24.88 16.48
N ARG A 203 -12.58 24.04 17.07
CA ARG A 203 -14.00 23.96 16.68
C ARG A 203 -14.75 25.30 16.78
N SER A 204 -14.22 26.26 17.52
CA SER A 204 -14.71 27.64 17.55
C SER A 204 -14.48 28.40 16.23
N HIS A 205 -13.78 27.81 15.25
CA HIS A 205 -13.60 28.40 13.94
C HIS A 205 -14.96 28.52 13.22
N PRO A 206 -15.30 29.69 12.62
CA PRO A 206 -16.61 29.93 12.00
C PRO A 206 -17.03 28.88 10.97
N LEU A 207 -16.04 28.29 10.26
CA LEU A 207 -16.25 27.23 9.28
C LEU A 207 -16.94 25.98 9.85
N HIS A 208 -16.77 25.68 11.13
CA HIS A 208 -17.40 24.51 11.76
C HIS A 208 -18.93 24.64 11.80
N SER A 209 -19.44 25.86 11.97
CA SER A 209 -20.88 26.18 11.99
C SER A 209 -21.45 26.62 10.63
N ALA A 210 -20.58 26.92 9.65
CA ALA A 210 -21.00 27.29 8.30
C ALA A 210 -21.56 26.08 7.52
N PRO A 211 -22.29 26.28 6.40
CA PRO A 211 -22.64 25.19 5.49
C PRO A 211 -21.42 24.35 5.09
N GLU A 212 -21.62 23.05 4.88
CA GLU A 212 -20.52 22.17 4.50
C GLU A 212 -19.93 22.58 3.14
N LEU A 213 -18.60 22.71 3.10
CA LEU A 213 -17.88 22.92 1.85
C LEU A 213 -17.97 21.68 0.97
N HIS A 214 -18.28 21.89 -0.31
CA HIS A 214 -18.18 20.84 -1.31
C HIS A 214 -16.70 20.51 -1.62
N HIS A 215 -16.41 19.27 -2.01
CA HIS A 215 -15.05 18.83 -2.39
C HIS A 215 -14.38 19.77 -3.41
N ALA A 216 -15.15 20.32 -4.35
CA ALA A 216 -14.68 21.30 -5.33
C ALA A 216 -14.04 22.56 -4.72
N ALA A 217 -14.33 22.89 -3.45
CA ALA A 217 -13.68 24.00 -2.74
C ALA A 217 -12.20 23.72 -2.41
N PHE A 218 -11.80 22.44 -2.38
CA PHE A 218 -10.43 22.00 -2.10
C PHE A 218 -9.60 21.85 -3.37
N THR A 219 -10.24 21.69 -4.53
CA THR A 219 -9.58 21.46 -5.80
C THR A 219 -9.52 22.76 -6.61
N PRO A 220 -8.34 23.34 -6.87
CA PRO A 220 -8.22 24.53 -7.70
C PRO A 220 -8.58 24.20 -9.16
N SER A 221 -9.13 25.18 -9.89
CA SER A 221 -9.48 25.01 -11.30
C SER A 221 -8.27 24.69 -12.20
N HIS A 222 -7.07 25.13 -11.79
CA HIS A 222 -5.81 24.88 -12.47
C HIS A 222 -4.77 24.39 -11.46
N PRO A 223 -4.78 23.08 -11.13
CA PRO A 223 -3.81 22.54 -10.18
C PRO A 223 -2.39 22.61 -10.75
N PRO A 224 -1.38 22.93 -9.92
CA PRO A 224 0.01 22.87 -10.36
C PRO A 224 0.39 21.43 -10.71
N THR A 225 1.12 21.26 -11.81
CA THR A 225 1.55 19.94 -12.31
C THR A 225 2.98 19.59 -11.91
N ASN A 226 3.78 20.58 -11.49
CA ASN A 226 5.24 20.40 -11.37
C ASN A 226 5.78 20.44 -9.94
N TYR A 227 4.93 20.71 -8.96
CA TYR A 227 5.32 20.82 -7.56
C TYR A 227 4.10 20.61 -6.66
N ILE A 228 4.38 20.21 -5.42
CA ILE A 228 3.34 20.06 -4.41
C ILE A 228 3.11 21.39 -3.70
N VAL A 229 1.84 21.81 -3.61
CA VAL A 229 1.41 22.99 -2.84
C VAL A 229 0.56 22.60 -1.65
N PRO A 230 0.66 23.34 -0.52
CA PRO A 230 -0.23 23.13 0.60
C PRO A 230 -1.69 23.38 0.19
N VAL A 231 -2.61 22.60 0.75
CA VAL A 231 -4.05 22.78 0.54
C VAL A 231 -4.58 23.71 1.63
N VAL A 232 -4.86 24.96 1.24
CA VAL A 232 -5.41 25.99 2.12
C VAL A 232 -6.81 26.36 1.65
N VAL A 233 -7.80 26.22 2.52
CA VAL A 233 -9.21 26.53 2.24
C VAL A 233 -9.78 27.32 3.40
N GLU A 234 -10.42 28.45 3.10
CA GLU A 234 -10.97 29.38 4.13
C GLU A 234 -9.93 29.81 5.17
N GLY A 235 -8.68 30.02 4.74
CA GLY A 235 -7.56 30.41 5.60
C GLY A 235 -6.99 29.28 6.47
N ILE A 236 -7.54 28.07 6.40
CA ILE A 236 -7.06 26.90 7.13
C ILE A 236 -6.16 26.06 6.23
N LYS A 237 -4.94 25.76 6.70
CA LYS A 237 -4.03 24.81 6.06
C LYS A 237 -4.45 23.38 6.44
N TRP A 238 -5.12 22.69 5.52
CA TRP A 238 -5.65 21.34 5.77
C TRP A 238 -4.61 20.23 5.64
N LEU A 239 -3.65 20.44 4.74
CA LEU A 239 -2.57 19.51 4.51
C LEU A 239 -1.40 20.19 3.82
N ASP A 240 -0.18 19.86 4.24
CA ASP A 240 1.05 20.39 3.69
C ASP A 240 2.12 19.30 3.70
N ILE A 241 2.72 18.99 2.56
CA ILE A 241 3.71 17.91 2.49
C ILE A 241 5.10 18.52 2.60
N LYS A 242 5.85 18.12 3.63
CA LYS A 242 7.24 18.52 3.83
C LYS A 242 8.18 17.83 2.85
N SER A 243 8.01 16.52 2.68
CA SER A 243 8.90 15.71 1.86
C SER A 243 8.25 14.39 1.45
N ILE A 244 8.60 13.92 0.26
CA ILE A 244 8.29 12.56 -0.18
C ILE A 244 9.61 11.90 -0.57
N THR A 245 9.93 10.79 0.07
CA THR A 245 11.15 10.02 -0.19
C THR A 245 10.84 8.59 -0.57
N VAL A 246 11.62 8.05 -1.49
CA VAL A 246 11.53 6.66 -1.93
C VAL A 246 12.84 5.97 -1.57
N SER A 247 12.75 4.88 -0.81
CA SER A 247 13.87 4.01 -0.47
C SER A 247 13.69 2.67 -1.15
N VAL A 248 14.73 2.18 -1.81
CA VAL A 248 14.80 0.83 -2.39
C VAL A 248 15.90 0.08 -1.68
N PHE A 249 15.62 -1.16 -1.30
CA PHE A 249 16.58 -2.09 -0.73
C PHE A 249 16.58 -3.34 -1.59
N LEU A 250 17.76 -3.80 -1.97
CA LEU A 250 17.95 -5.11 -2.57
C LEU A 250 18.51 -6.08 -1.55
N ARG A 251 18.27 -7.35 -1.79
CA ARG A 251 18.94 -8.42 -1.07
C ARG A 251 20.44 -8.42 -1.40
N GLY A 252 21.27 -8.47 -0.37
CA GLY A 252 22.72 -8.57 -0.51
C GLY A 252 23.16 -9.93 -1.03
N SER A 253 24.42 -10.00 -1.49
CA SER A 253 25.07 -11.25 -1.92
C SER A 253 25.21 -12.28 -0.79
N ASP A 254 25.15 -11.85 0.47
CA ASP A 254 25.06 -12.70 1.66
C ASP A 254 23.66 -13.31 1.87
N GLY A 255 22.73 -13.03 0.96
CA GLY A 255 21.36 -13.50 0.98
C GLY A 255 20.48 -12.78 2.00
N LYS A 256 20.88 -11.60 2.50
CA LYS A 256 20.15 -10.86 3.54
C LYS A 256 19.86 -9.43 3.14
N PHE A 257 18.79 -8.86 3.70
CA PHE A 257 18.53 -7.42 3.60
C PHE A 257 19.29 -6.66 4.68
N ASN A 258 19.81 -5.50 4.29
CA ASN A 258 20.37 -4.52 5.22
C ASN A 258 19.53 -3.24 5.25
N PHE A 259 18.58 -3.17 6.19
CA PHE A 259 17.74 -1.99 6.41
C PHE A 259 18.44 -0.90 7.27
N LYS A 260 19.77 -0.74 7.17
CA LYS A 260 20.55 0.28 7.90
C LYS A 260 20.76 1.57 7.09
N ASP A 261 19.95 1.80 6.06
CA ASP A 261 19.96 3.01 5.23
C ASP A 261 21.36 3.36 4.67
N ARG A 262 22.14 2.34 4.27
CA ARG A 262 23.48 2.49 3.69
C ARG A 262 23.92 1.24 2.91
N GLY A 263 24.86 1.44 1.98
CA GLY A 263 25.49 0.37 1.20
C GLY A 263 25.04 0.37 -0.27
N GLU A 264 25.67 -0.48 -1.08
CA GLU A 264 25.48 -0.53 -2.54
C GLU A 264 24.11 -1.13 -2.96
N VAL A 265 23.52 -1.95 -2.09
CA VAL A 265 22.18 -2.54 -2.27
C VAL A 265 21.07 -1.70 -1.65
N TYR A 266 21.32 -0.40 -1.45
CA TYR A 266 20.36 0.55 -0.91
C TYR A 266 20.45 1.88 -1.64
N ALA A 267 19.30 2.45 -1.94
CA ALA A 267 19.19 3.78 -2.50
C ALA A 267 18.03 4.52 -1.86
N VAL A 268 18.21 5.83 -1.70
CA VAL A 268 17.13 6.77 -1.36
C VAL A 268 17.12 7.91 -2.34
N GLY A 269 15.92 8.33 -2.71
CA GLY A 269 15.68 9.47 -3.57
C GLY A 269 14.61 10.37 -2.96
N SER A 270 14.64 11.65 -3.35
CA SER A 270 13.64 12.63 -2.99
C SER A 270 12.74 12.86 -4.20
N LEU A 271 11.44 12.69 -4.02
CA LEU A 271 10.44 13.09 -5.02
C LEU A 271 10.07 14.56 -4.82
N TYR A 272 9.90 14.93 -3.55
CA TYR A 272 9.61 16.28 -3.08
C TYR A 272 10.46 16.55 -1.83
N PRO A 273 10.99 17.78 -1.63
CA PRO A 273 10.78 19.00 -2.40
C PRO A 273 11.62 19.13 -3.67
N THR A 274 12.61 18.26 -3.88
CA THR A 274 13.48 18.30 -5.06
C THR A 274 13.57 16.93 -5.69
N LEU A 275 13.17 16.83 -6.95
CA LEU A 275 13.22 15.57 -7.70
C LEU A 275 14.68 15.11 -7.88
N ARG A 276 15.08 14.08 -7.13
CA ARG A 276 16.39 13.43 -7.14
C ARG A 276 16.21 11.93 -7.00
N MET A 277 16.07 11.24 -8.14
CA MET A 277 15.76 9.82 -8.20
C MET A 277 16.79 8.96 -8.95
N SER A 278 17.93 9.52 -9.37
CA SER A 278 18.93 8.80 -10.17
C SER A 278 19.41 7.51 -9.50
N ASN A 279 19.69 7.55 -8.19
CA ASN A 279 20.15 6.38 -7.44
C ASN A 279 19.03 5.35 -7.27
N VAL A 280 17.79 5.81 -7.08
CA VAL A 280 16.61 4.94 -7.00
C VAL A 280 16.38 4.25 -8.35
N ASN A 281 16.48 4.97 -9.47
CA ASN A 281 16.37 4.39 -10.81
C ASN A 281 17.39 3.27 -11.02
N GLY A 282 18.67 3.52 -10.73
CA GLY A 282 19.70 2.51 -10.88
C GLY A 282 19.43 1.24 -10.06
N LEU A 283 18.84 1.38 -8.86
CA LEU A 283 18.51 0.24 -8.03
C LEU A 283 17.22 -0.49 -8.46
N LEU A 284 16.25 0.23 -9.04
CA LEU A 284 15.06 -0.37 -9.66
C LEU A 284 15.40 -1.10 -10.97
N ASP A 285 16.35 -0.58 -11.74
CA ASP A 285 16.89 -1.24 -12.93
C ASP A 285 17.59 -2.55 -12.53
N MET A 286 18.38 -2.51 -11.44
CA MET A 286 19.01 -3.71 -10.87
C MET A 286 17.98 -4.71 -10.31
N ALA A 287 16.92 -4.23 -9.65
CA ALA A 287 15.79 -5.07 -9.22
C ALA A 287 15.14 -5.80 -10.41
N THR A 288 14.93 -5.07 -11.51
CA THR A 288 14.41 -5.63 -12.76
C THR A 288 15.34 -6.69 -13.30
N LYS A 289 16.65 -6.43 -13.35
CA LYS A 289 17.66 -7.43 -13.72
C LYS A 289 17.57 -8.69 -12.87
N HIS A 290 17.51 -8.56 -11.54
CA HIS A 290 17.40 -9.69 -10.63
C HIS A 290 16.16 -10.53 -10.92
N LEU A 291 15.03 -9.88 -11.22
CA LEU A 291 13.80 -10.57 -11.58
C LEU A 291 13.98 -11.37 -12.88
N LEU A 292 14.52 -10.74 -13.93
CA LEU A 292 14.74 -11.41 -15.21
C LEU A 292 15.67 -12.61 -15.07
N LEU A 293 16.78 -12.47 -14.33
CA LEU A 293 17.71 -13.57 -14.03
C LEU A 293 17.03 -14.69 -13.24
N ARG A 294 16.15 -14.36 -12.29
CA ARG A 294 15.39 -15.34 -11.53
C ARG A 294 14.43 -16.13 -12.43
N VAL A 295 13.73 -15.45 -13.33
CA VAL A 295 12.84 -16.09 -14.32
C VAL A 295 13.63 -16.98 -15.27
N ILE A 296 14.77 -16.51 -15.79
CA ILE A 296 15.67 -17.31 -16.64
C ILE A 296 16.06 -18.60 -15.92
N GLY A 297 16.54 -18.50 -14.67
CA GLY A 297 16.92 -19.68 -13.90
C GLY A 297 15.76 -20.64 -13.64
N MET A 298 14.52 -20.14 -13.52
CA MET A 298 13.33 -21.00 -13.42
C MET A 298 13.00 -21.68 -14.74
N MET A 299 13.11 -20.99 -15.87
CA MET A 299 12.84 -21.54 -17.20
C MET A 299 13.89 -22.59 -17.61
N GLU A 300 15.15 -22.40 -17.25
CA GLU A 300 16.23 -23.35 -17.53
C GLU A 300 16.03 -24.72 -16.84
N LEU A 301 15.24 -24.76 -15.76
CA LEU A 301 14.86 -26.00 -15.08
C LEU A 301 13.71 -26.74 -15.78
N VAL A 302 13.10 -26.15 -16.81
CA VAL A 302 11.96 -26.73 -17.56
C VAL A 302 12.41 -27.01 -18.99
N PRO A 303 12.62 -28.29 -19.39
CA PRO A 303 13.07 -28.61 -20.74
C PRO A 303 11.94 -28.39 -21.76
N SER A 304 11.97 -27.27 -22.50
CA SER A 304 11.16 -27.09 -23.72
C SER A 304 11.88 -26.19 -24.74
N ALA A 305 11.56 -26.37 -26.03
CA ALA A 305 12.12 -25.54 -27.10
C ALA A 305 11.69 -24.07 -26.99
N ASP A 306 10.45 -23.83 -26.54
CA ASP A 306 9.91 -22.49 -26.30
C ASP A 306 10.63 -21.78 -25.14
N ALA A 307 10.98 -22.52 -24.08
CA ALA A 307 11.76 -21.99 -22.96
C ALA A 307 13.16 -21.51 -23.41
N SER A 308 13.82 -22.21 -24.33
CA SER A 308 15.14 -21.80 -24.86
C SER A 308 15.10 -20.44 -25.56
N THR A 309 14.08 -20.19 -26.39
CA THR A 309 13.92 -18.91 -27.09
C THR A 309 13.62 -17.78 -26.12
N SER A 310 12.69 -17.99 -25.17
CA SER A 310 12.39 -17.03 -24.11
C SER A 310 13.61 -16.73 -23.23
N VAL A 311 14.39 -17.73 -22.84
CA VAL A 311 15.62 -17.56 -22.07
C VAL A 311 16.64 -16.69 -22.80
N SER A 312 16.88 -16.91 -24.10
CA SER A 312 17.81 -16.09 -24.88
C SER A 312 17.37 -14.62 -24.95
N ARG A 313 16.07 -14.38 -25.18
CA ARG A 313 15.47 -13.04 -25.20
C ARG A 313 15.63 -12.34 -23.84
N LEU A 314 15.26 -13.02 -22.76
CA LEU A 314 15.36 -12.46 -21.40
C LEU A 314 16.81 -12.22 -20.98
N ARG A 315 17.76 -13.08 -21.38
CA ARG A 315 19.19 -12.85 -21.13
C ARG A 315 19.66 -11.56 -21.78
N THR A 316 19.30 -11.34 -23.05
CA THR A 316 19.62 -10.10 -23.77
C THR A 316 19.00 -8.88 -23.09
N ALA A 317 17.70 -8.97 -22.74
CA ALA A 317 16.99 -7.91 -22.03
C ALA A 317 17.61 -7.58 -20.66
N SER A 318 18.10 -8.59 -19.92
CA SER A 318 18.71 -8.42 -18.60
C SER A 318 20.01 -7.59 -18.61
N MET A 319 20.65 -7.44 -19.78
CA MET A 319 21.85 -6.62 -19.94
C MET A 319 21.55 -5.13 -20.04
N THR A 320 20.31 -4.78 -20.43
CA THR A 320 19.84 -3.40 -20.63
C THR A 320 18.53 -3.14 -19.90
N SER A 321 18.27 -3.90 -18.83
CA SER A 321 17.01 -3.84 -18.11
C SER A 321 16.78 -2.49 -17.48
N SER A 322 15.61 -1.92 -17.73
CA SER A 322 15.11 -0.70 -17.11
C SER A 322 13.79 -0.95 -16.40
N PHE A 323 13.59 -0.28 -15.27
CA PHE A 323 12.30 -0.18 -14.61
C PHE A 323 11.53 1.05 -15.10
N PRO A 324 10.31 0.88 -15.65
CA PRO A 324 9.58 1.97 -16.28
C PRO A 324 8.81 2.79 -15.24
N VAL A 325 9.49 3.76 -14.62
CA VAL A 325 8.90 4.68 -13.64
C VAL A 325 8.87 6.12 -14.15
N TRP A 326 7.75 6.81 -13.94
CA TRP A 326 7.56 8.22 -14.31
C TRP A 326 7.35 9.08 -13.07
N TRP A 327 8.44 9.57 -12.51
CA TRP A 327 8.40 10.36 -11.28
C TRP A 327 7.58 11.65 -11.40
N GLN A 328 7.59 12.29 -12.57
CA GLN A 328 6.78 13.49 -12.80
C GLN A 328 5.28 13.17 -12.71
N THR A 329 4.85 12.09 -13.35
CA THR A 329 3.46 11.61 -13.26
C THR A 329 3.09 11.25 -11.81
N LEU A 330 3.98 10.59 -11.07
CA LEU A 330 3.73 10.32 -9.65
C LEU A 330 3.57 11.62 -8.84
N LEU A 331 4.37 12.65 -9.12
CA LEU A 331 4.26 13.95 -8.44
C LEU A 331 2.91 14.64 -8.73
N GLU A 332 2.42 14.57 -9.97
CA GLU A 332 1.10 15.08 -10.39
C GLU A 332 -0.04 14.31 -9.71
N GLU A 333 0.05 12.98 -9.66
CA GLU A 333 -0.91 12.13 -8.98
C GLU A 333 -0.94 12.41 -7.47
N PHE A 334 0.22 12.68 -6.86
CA PHE A 334 0.31 13.10 -5.45
C PHE A 334 -0.40 14.43 -5.21
N GLN A 335 -0.21 15.43 -6.07
CA GLN A 335 -0.90 16.71 -5.92
C GLN A 335 -2.42 16.55 -5.99
N THR A 336 -2.91 15.73 -6.92
CA THR A 336 -4.36 15.46 -7.03
C THR A 336 -4.88 14.77 -5.76
N SER A 337 -4.16 13.73 -5.31
CA SER A 337 -4.51 12.96 -4.12
C SER A 337 -4.42 13.77 -2.82
N LEU A 338 -3.64 14.86 -2.83
CA LEU A 338 -3.52 15.79 -1.73
C LEU A 338 -4.85 16.52 -1.46
N TYR A 339 -5.56 16.94 -2.50
CA TYR A 339 -6.86 17.61 -2.35
C TYR A 339 -7.89 16.68 -1.74
N ASP A 340 -7.95 15.43 -2.22
CA ASP A 340 -8.87 14.44 -1.66
C ASP A 340 -8.55 14.13 -0.20
N THR A 341 -7.26 14.03 0.13
CA THR A 341 -6.80 13.79 1.51
C THR A 341 -7.13 14.97 2.42
N ALA A 342 -6.93 16.21 1.94
CA ALA A 342 -7.29 17.43 2.66
C ALA A 342 -8.80 17.55 2.89
N PHE A 343 -9.62 17.19 1.91
CA PHE A 343 -11.07 17.13 2.07
C PHE A 343 -11.47 16.08 3.12
N SER A 344 -10.84 14.90 3.13
CA SER A 344 -11.05 13.90 4.18
C SER A 344 -10.66 14.44 5.57
N HIS A 345 -9.58 15.21 5.70
CA HIS A 345 -9.22 15.86 6.98
C HIS A 345 -10.27 16.88 7.42
N TYR A 346 -10.79 17.69 6.49
CA TYR A 346 -11.88 18.64 6.77
C TYR A 346 -13.15 17.95 7.23
N HIS A 347 -13.56 16.91 6.50
CA HIS A 347 -14.76 16.15 6.83
C HIS A 347 -14.61 15.50 8.22
N ALA A 348 -13.46 14.85 8.48
CA ALA A 348 -13.16 14.28 9.79
C ALA A 348 -13.21 15.35 10.89
N TRP A 349 -12.50 16.48 10.74
CA TRP A 349 -12.50 17.57 11.72
C TRP A 349 -13.90 18.11 12.05
N ARG A 350 -14.74 18.29 11.01
CA ARG A 350 -16.11 18.80 11.15
C ARG A 350 -17.02 17.84 11.92
N TYR A 351 -16.83 16.54 11.76
CA TYR A 351 -17.73 15.51 12.30
C TYR A 351 -17.17 14.70 13.48
N HIS A 352 -15.92 14.92 13.90
CA HIS A 352 -15.32 14.19 15.03
C HIS A 352 -15.89 14.64 16.39
N GLU A 353 -16.80 13.88 16.99
CA GLU A 353 -17.27 14.14 18.36
C GLU A 353 -16.13 13.84 19.35
N ASP A 354 -15.68 14.84 20.09
CA ASP A 354 -14.91 14.59 21.31
C ASP A 354 -15.86 13.94 22.31
N SER A 355 -15.52 12.71 22.70
CA SER A 355 -16.15 12.05 23.84
C SER A 355 -15.50 12.65 25.08
N ASP A 356 -16.11 13.69 25.63
CA ASP A 356 -15.84 14.13 27.01
C ASP A 356 -16.16 13.02 28.02
#